data_AF-A0A7C1KTQ8-F1
#
_entry.id   AF-A0A7C1KTQ8-F1
#
_cell.length_a   1.000
_cell.length_b   1.000
_cell.length_c   1.000
_cell.angle_alpha   90.00
_cell.angle_beta   90.00
_cell.angle_gamma   90.00
#
_symmetry.space_group_name_H-M   'P 1'
#
loop_
_entity.id
_entity.type
_entity.pdbx_description
1 polymer ?
#
loop_
_entity_poly.entity_id
_entity_poly.type
_entity_poly.pdbx_seq_one_letter_code
_entity_poly.pdbx_strand_id
1 'polypeptide(L)'
;MSTTATIAIATVSKTSKNDQKIFLIGVMYGIILHIMWIKRNITDVRLIVGIGNPEPKYAHTYHNVGILCLTYLRKREDFPSTYALAISTCNMNLSGVCIKKLLKEYDVVPEQLLILHDDSDITLGSYKLSFNRGAAGHKGVTSIIKHLGTKMFWRGRIGVRAPEERGRAERFVLRTVREKDNSPLEEVFQSIEDAFITT
;
A
#
# COMPACT_ATOMS: atom_id res chain seq x y z
N MET A 1 20.52 25.07 -9.28
CA MET A 1 21.77 24.42 -8.83
C MET A 1 21.59 22.92 -8.97
N SER A 2 22.13 22.35 -10.05
CA SER A 2 22.03 20.94 -10.41
C SER A 2 23.19 20.20 -9.76
N THR A 3 22.91 19.30 -8.82
CA THR A 3 23.90 18.40 -8.24
C THR A 3 24.00 17.16 -9.13
N THR A 4 24.93 17.17 -10.07
CA THR A 4 25.35 15.97 -10.79
C THR A 4 26.07 15.03 -9.83
N ALA A 5 25.45 13.90 -9.51
CA ALA A 5 26.11 12.82 -8.78
C ALA A 5 27.11 12.14 -9.71
N THR A 6 28.37 12.56 -9.63
CA THR A 6 29.49 11.86 -10.26
C THR A 6 29.66 10.51 -9.57
N ILE A 7 29.30 9.43 -10.26
CA ILE A 7 29.65 8.06 -9.85
C ILE A 7 31.17 7.96 -10.01
N ALA A 8 31.90 8.03 -8.90
CA ALA A 8 33.33 7.75 -8.87
C ALA A 8 33.53 6.26 -9.18
N ILE A 9 33.88 5.96 -10.42
CA ILE A 9 34.39 4.63 -10.80
C ILE A 9 35.77 4.54 -10.17
N ALA A 10 35.86 3.89 -8.99
CA ALA A 10 37.13 3.55 -8.38
C ALA A 10 37.92 2.69 -9.38
N THR A 11 39.05 3.21 -9.87
CA THR A 11 39.96 2.51 -10.79
C THR A 11 40.60 1.32 -10.07
N VAL A 12 40.06 0.12 -10.30
CA VAL A 12 40.63 -1.15 -9.85
C VAL A 12 41.83 -1.49 -10.72
N SER A 13 43.00 -0.90 -10.43
CA SER A 13 44.21 -1.07 -11.25
C SER A 13 45.25 -2.07 -10.70
N LYS A 14 44.96 -2.83 -9.63
CA LYS A 14 45.95 -3.75 -9.00
C LYS A 14 45.42 -5.10 -8.46
N THR A 15 44.26 -5.60 -8.87
CA THR A 15 43.73 -6.89 -8.37
C THR A 15 43.85 -8.01 -9.39
N SER A 16 43.92 -9.27 -8.93
CA SER A 16 44.04 -10.42 -9.84
C SER A 16 42.84 -10.52 -10.80
N LYS A 17 43.00 -11.18 -11.95
CA LYS A 17 41.87 -11.43 -12.88
C LYS A 17 40.68 -12.10 -12.21
N ASN A 18 40.93 -12.93 -11.19
CA ASN A 18 39.88 -13.61 -10.45
C ASN A 18 39.09 -12.64 -9.54
N ASP A 19 39.79 -11.72 -8.88
CA ASP A 19 39.19 -10.69 -8.02
C ASP A 19 38.36 -9.69 -8.84
N GLN A 20 38.84 -9.31 -10.03
CA GLN A 20 38.07 -8.46 -10.96
C GLN A 20 36.78 -9.16 -11.42
N LYS A 21 36.83 -10.47 -11.64
CA LYS A 21 35.68 -11.26 -12.05
C LYS A 21 34.65 -11.39 -10.92
N ILE A 22 35.09 -11.63 -9.69
CA ILE A 22 34.24 -11.67 -8.50
C ILE A 22 33.60 -10.29 -8.26
N PHE A 23 34.36 -9.21 -8.40
CA PHE A 23 33.85 -7.84 -8.29
C PHE A 23 32.79 -7.53 -9.36
N LEU A 24 33.03 -7.88 -10.63
CA LEU A 24 32.05 -7.69 -11.69
C LEU A 24 30.77 -8.50 -11.45
N ILE A 25 30.89 -9.75 -10.99
CA ILE A 25 29.73 -10.57 -10.63
C ILE A 25 28.94 -9.90 -9.50
N GLY A 26 29.62 -9.39 -8.46
CA GLY A 26 28.98 -8.67 -7.36
C GLY A 26 28.26 -7.40 -7.81
N VAL A 27 28.87 -6.59 -8.69
CA VAL A 27 28.25 -5.40 -9.27
C VAL A 27 27.06 -5.77 -10.16
N MET A 28 27.18 -6.81 -10.97
CA MET A 28 26.11 -7.29 -11.85
C MET A 28 24.93 -7.85 -11.06
N TYR A 29 25.18 -8.64 -10.01
CA TYR A 29 24.15 -9.09 -9.07
C TYR A 29 23.51 -7.91 -8.33
N GLY A 30 24.30 -6.92 -7.91
CA GLY A 30 23.78 -5.70 -7.29
C GLY A 30 22.86 -4.90 -8.22
N ILE A 31 23.22 -4.77 -9.50
CA ILE A 31 22.42 -4.11 -10.53
C ILE A 31 21.15 -4.92 -10.83
N ILE A 32 21.24 -6.25 -10.95
CA ILE A 32 20.06 -7.11 -11.17
C ILE A 32 19.11 -7.03 -9.97
N LEU A 33 19.60 -7.13 -8.74
CA LEU A 33 18.79 -6.96 -7.53
C LEU A 33 18.20 -5.54 -7.45
N HIS A 34 18.94 -4.52 -7.87
CA HIS A 34 18.44 -3.14 -7.92
C HIS A 34 17.34 -2.97 -8.98
N ILE A 35 17.49 -3.57 -10.16
CA ILE A 35 16.47 -3.55 -11.23
C ILE A 35 15.23 -4.36 -10.80
N MET A 36 15.42 -5.53 -10.18
CA MET A 36 14.32 -6.33 -9.60
C MET A 36 13.62 -5.58 -8.45
N TRP A 37 14.36 -4.81 -7.65
CA TRP A 37 13.80 -3.94 -6.62
C TRP A 37 12.99 -2.78 -7.21
N ILE A 38 13.39 -2.23 -8.36
CA ILE A 38 12.68 -1.15 -9.07
C ILE A 38 11.40 -1.66 -9.76
N LYS A 39 11.40 -2.89 -10.29
CA LYS A 39 10.27 -3.46 -11.05
C LYS A 39 9.36 -4.35 -10.19
N ARG A 40 8.78 -3.79 -9.13
CA ARG A 40 7.70 -4.46 -8.40
C ARG A 40 6.36 -4.21 -9.10
N ASN A 41 5.67 -5.28 -9.44
CA ASN A 41 4.37 -5.25 -10.07
C ASN A 41 3.28 -5.51 -9.03
N ILE A 42 2.10 -4.94 -9.25
CA ILE A 42 0.91 -5.22 -8.41
C ILE A 42 0.53 -6.71 -8.44
N THR A 43 0.95 -7.45 -9.48
CA THR A 43 0.86 -8.90 -9.62
C THR A 43 1.50 -9.69 -8.47
N ASP A 44 2.48 -9.10 -7.76
CA ASP A 44 3.17 -9.76 -6.66
C ASP A 44 2.32 -9.80 -5.37
N VAL A 45 1.20 -9.06 -5.34
CA VAL A 45 0.29 -9.04 -4.20
C VAL A 45 -0.31 -10.43 -3.97
N ARG A 46 -0.32 -10.86 -2.72
CA ARG A 46 -0.95 -12.10 -2.26
C ARG A 46 -1.99 -11.85 -1.18
N LEU A 47 -1.83 -10.79 -0.39
CA LEU A 47 -2.74 -10.42 0.69
C LEU A 47 -3.20 -8.98 0.53
N ILE A 48 -4.51 -8.79 0.44
CA ILE A 48 -5.16 -7.48 0.41
C ILE A 48 -5.86 -7.26 1.75
N VAL A 49 -5.53 -6.15 2.42
CA VAL A 49 -6.08 -5.82 3.73
C VAL A 49 -6.75 -4.46 3.75
N GLY A 50 -8.04 -4.44 4.12
CA GLY A 50 -8.75 -3.22 4.45
C GLY A 50 -8.49 -2.81 5.89
N ILE A 51 -7.95 -1.61 6.12
CA ILE A 51 -7.76 -1.07 7.46
C ILE A 51 -8.88 -0.10 7.86
N GLY A 52 -9.21 -0.08 9.14
CA GLY A 52 -10.30 0.70 9.71
C GLY A 52 -10.43 0.47 11.21
N ASN A 53 -11.33 1.20 11.85
CA ASN A 53 -11.68 0.97 13.25
C ASN A 53 -12.80 -0.09 13.35
N PRO A 54 -12.65 -1.13 14.19
CA PRO A 54 -13.61 -2.24 14.28
C PRO A 54 -14.90 -1.88 15.02
N GLU A 55 -14.91 -0.80 15.81
CA GLU A 55 -16.06 -0.44 16.63
C GLU A 55 -17.26 -0.05 15.74
N PRO A 56 -18.50 -0.51 16.04
CA PRO A 56 -19.66 -0.32 15.16
C PRO A 56 -19.94 1.14 14.75
N LYS A 57 -19.66 2.10 15.64
CA LYS A 57 -19.82 3.54 15.36
C LYS A 57 -18.95 4.05 14.20
N TYR A 58 -17.91 3.32 13.81
CA TYR A 58 -17.02 3.67 12.70
C TYR A 58 -17.32 2.91 11.40
N ALA A 59 -18.24 1.93 11.42
CA ALA A 59 -18.48 1.01 10.32
C ALA A 59 -18.69 1.70 8.97
N HIS A 60 -19.36 2.85 8.97
CA HIS A 60 -19.67 3.65 7.77
C HIS A 60 -18.98 5.02 7.78
N THR A 61 -17.77 5.11 8.32
CA THR A 61 -16.97 6.35 8.27
C THR A 61 -15.99 6.34 7.11
N TYR A 62 -15.56 7.53 6.65
CA TYR A 62 -14.53 7.61 5.60
C TYR A 62 -13.24 6.88 6.00
N HIS A 63 -12.91 6.83 7.30
CA HIS A 63 -11.73 6.14 7.80
C HIS A 63 -11.80 4.61 7.68
N ASN A 64 -12.99 4.09 7.38
CA ASN A 64 -13.25 2.67 7.16
C ASN A 64 -13.44 2.33 5.68
N VAL A 65 -13.21 3.25 4.72
CA VAL A 65 -13.37 2.95 3.27
C VAL A 65 -12.49 1.81 2.80
N GLY A 66 -11.33 1.57 3.44
CA GLY A 66 -10.51 0.39 3.16
C GLY A 66 -11.23 -0.92 3.49
N ILE A 67 -11.95 -0.95 4.62
CA ILE A 67 -12.83 -2.08 4.99
C ILE A 67 -14.03 -2.16 4.06
N LEU A 68 -14.68 -1.02 3.74
CA LEU A 68 -15.84 -1.00 2.84
C LEU A 68 -15.49 -1.54 1.45
N CYS A 69 -14.35 -1.11 0.89
CA CYS A 69 -13.83 -1.62 -0.38
C CYS A 69 -13.59 -3.13 -0.30
N LEU A 70 -12.94 -3.63 0.76
CA LEU A 70 -12.70 -5.05 0.90
C LEU A 70 -14.00 -5.86 1.07
N THR A 71 -14.99 -5.32 1.78
CA THR A 71 -16.32 -5.92 1.89
C THR A 71 -17.04 -5.96 0.56
N TYR A 72 -16.88 -4.93 -0.27
CA TYR A 72 -17.35 -4.94 -1.67
C TYR A 72 -16.67 -6.09 -2.44
N LEU A 73 -15.34 -6.16 -2.46
CA LEU A 73 -14.58 -7.19 -3.20
C LEU A 73 -14.93 -8.61 -2.76
N ARG A 74 -15.13 -8.86 -1.46
CA ARG A 74 -15.52 -10.18 -0.93
C ARG A 74 -16.88 -10.69 -1.42
N LYS A 75 -17.76 -9.81 -1.89
CA LYS A 75 -19.09 -10.18 -2.40
C LYS A 75 -19.07 -10.48 -3.90
N ARG A 76 -17.94 -10.25 -4.57
CA ARG A 76 -17.78 -10.44 -6.01
C ARG A 76 -17.37 -11.88 -6.27
N GLU A 77 -18.18 -12.63 -7.02
CA GLU A 77 -17.92 -14.04 -7.34
C GLU A 77 -16.73 -14.22 -8.29
N ASP A 78 -16.48 -13.21 -9.13
CA ASP A 78 -15.40 -13.13 -10.11
C ASP A 78 -14.09 -12.61 -9.53
N PHE A 79 -14.05 -12.21 -8.25
CA PHE A 79 -12.81 -11.75 -7.65
C PHE A 79 -11.83 -12.92 -7.46
N PRO A 80 -10.58 -12.82 -7.97
CA PRO A 80 -9.68 -13.98 -8.02
C PRO A 80 -9.35 -14.52 -6.62
N SER A 81 -9.59 -15.81 -6.40
CA SER A 81 -9.31 -16.52 -5.15
C SER A 81 -7.81 -16.66 -4.84
N THR A 82 -6.94 -16.28 -5.78
CA THR A 82 -5.49 -16.21 -5.62
C THR A 82 -5.05 -15.10 -4.65
N TYR A 83 -5.90 -14.10 -4.42
CA TYR A 83 -5.66 -13.03 -3.46
C TYR A 83 -6.40 -13.33 -2.14
N ALA A 84 -5.65 -13.45 -1.05
CA ALA A 84 -6.24 -13.49 0.28
C ALA A 84 -6.81 -12.12 0.66
N LEU A 85 -8.03 -12.10 1.20
CA LEU A 85 -8.71 -10.88 1.64
C LEU A 85 -8.88 -10.87 3.16
N ALA A 86 -8.34 -9.88 3.86
CA ALA A 86 -8.47 -9.72 5.32
C ALA A 86 -8.87 -8.30 5.74
N ILE A 87 -9.54 -8.14 6.88
CA ILE A 87 -9.79 -6.83 7.49
C ILE A 87 -8.97 -6.69 8.77
N SER A 88 -8.54 -5.47 9.11
CA SER A 88 -7.95 -5.23 10.43
C SER A 88 -9.01 -5.26 11.52
N THR A 89 -8.78 -6.03 12.58
CA THR A 89 -9.70 -6.15 13.73
C THR A 89 -9.29 -5.33 14.95
N CYS A 90 -8.28 -4.47 14.81
CA CYS A 90 -7.83 -3.56 15.86
C CYS A 90 -8.08 -2.09 15.49
N ASN A 91 -8.05 -1.24 16.50
CA ASN A 91 -8.08 0.21 16.33
C ASN A 91 -7.04 0.68 15.31
N MET A 92 -7.35 1.73 14.55
CA MET A 92 -6.48 2.29 13.51
C MET A 92 -5.06 2.57 14.00
N ASN A 93 -4.89 3.09 15.21
CA ASN A 93 -3.54 3.39 15.72
C ASN A 93 -2.70 2.14 16.01
N LEU A 94 -3.36 0.97 16.09
CA LEU A 94 -2.76 -0.34 16.34
C LEU A 94 -2.72 -1.22 15.09
N SER A 95 -3.08 -0.70 13.90
CA SER A 95 -3.11 -1.49 12.66
C SER A 95 -1.81 -2.28 12.42
N GLY A 96 -0.64 -1.73 12.74
CA GLY A 96 0.63 -2.44 12.56
C GLY A 96 0.76 -3.74 13.36
N VAL A 97 0.14 -3.83 14.54
CA VAL A 97 0.10 -5.06 15.34
C VAL A 97 -0.73 -6.12 14.62
N CYS A 98 -1.92 -5.75 14.12
CA CYS A 98 -2.78 -6.65 13.38
C CYS A 98 -2.16 -7.10 12.06
N ILE A 99 -1.61 -6.17 11.28
CA ILE A 99 -0.98 -6.50 10.00
C ILE A 99 0.18 -7.47 10.21
N LYS A 100 1.02 -7.26 11.23
CA LYS A 100 2.12 -8.19 11.53
C LYS A 100 1.62 -9.61 11.85
N LYS A 101 0.48 -9.73 12.54
CA LYS A 101 -0.17 -11.03 12.80
C LYS A 101 -0.70 -11.64 11.51
N LEU A 102 -1.41 -10.86 10.68
CA LEU A 102 -1.97 -11.32 9.41
C LEU A 102 -0.86 -11.80 8.45
N LEU A 103 0.27 -11.08 8.35
CA LEU A 103 1.39 -11.52 7.52
C LEU A 103 1.89 -12.92 7.93
N LYS A 104 1.97 -13.19 9.24
CA LYS A 104 2.35 -14.51 9.75
C LYS A 104 1.29 -15.58 9.49
N GLU A 105 0.01 -15.22 9.63
CA GLU A 105 -1.12 -16.13 9.43
C GLU A 105 -1.26 -16.59 7.97
N TYR A 106 -1.05 -15.67 7.03
CA TYR A 106 -1.13 -15.94 5.60
C TYR A 106 0.21 -16.33 4.96
N ASP A 107 1.29 -16.41 5.73
CA ASP A 107 2.65 -16.70 5.28
C ASP A 107 3.11 -15.81 4.10
N VAL A 108 2.93 -14.50 4.24
CA VAL A 108 3.27 -13.50 3.23
C VAL A 108 4.28 -12.48 3.76
N VAL A 109 5.13 -11.98 2.87
CA VAL A 109 6.07 -10.89 3.18
C VAL A 109 5.45 -9.51 2.92
N PRO A 110 5.95 -8.42 3.52
CA PRO A 110 5.40 -7.07 3.30
C PRO A 110 5.27 -6.68 1.84
N GLU A 111 6.17 -7.13 0.96
CA GLU A 111 6.16 -6.80 -0.46
C GLU A 111 4.94 -7.36 -1.20
N GLN A 112 4.33 -8.41 -0.66
CA GLN A 112 3.12 -9.06 -1.18
C GLN A 112 1.83 -8.53 -0.54
N LEU A 113 1.93 -7.51 0.32
CA LEU A 113 0.82 -6.90 1.03
C LEU A 113 0.31 -5.67 0.28
N LEU A 114 -1.00 -5.59 0.08
CA LEU A 114 -1.72 -4.38 -0.28
C LEU A 114 -2.58 -3.90 0.90
N ILE A 115 -2.37 -2.65 1.33
CA ILE A 115 -3.23 -1.99 2.32
C ILE A 115 -4.20 -1.04 1.63
N LEU A 116 -5.50 -1.31 1.72
CA LEU A 116 -6.56 -0.39 1.32
C LEU A 116 -6.90 0.55 2.48
N HIS A 117 -6.84 1.85 2.23
CA HIS A 117 -7.10 2.88 3.26
C HIS A 117 -7.58 4.21 2.65
N ASP A 118 -8.15 5.07 3.48
CA ASP A 118 -8.54 6.42 3.06
C ASP A 118 -7.36 7.36 2.84
N ASP A 119 -7.54 8.32 1.97
CA ASP A 119 -6.59 9.38 1.73
C ASP A 119 -7.31 10.70 1.50
N SER A 120 -7.13 11.63 2.44
CA SER A 120 -7.81 12.94 2.39
C SER A 120 -7.20 13.91 1.39
N ASP A 121 -6.02 13.60 0.85
CA ASP A 121 -5.33 14.41 -0.16
C ASP A 121 -5.68 13.96 -1.59
N ILE A 122 -6.41 12.84 -1.73
CA ILE A 122 -6.94 12.34 -3.00
C ILE A 122 -8.42 12.71 -3.08
N THR A 123 -8.81 13.24 -4.24
CA THR A 123 -10.20 13.60 -4.52
C THR A 123 -11.11 12.38 -4.46
N LEU A 124 -12.29 12.55 -3.87
CA LEU A 124 -13.37 11.56 -3.91
C LEU A 124 -13.67 11.12 -5.36
N GLY A 125 -13.92 9.83 -5.59
CA GLY A 125 -14.07 9.27 -6.93
C GLY A 125 -12.74 8.96 -7.63
N SER A 126 -11.63 8.95 -6.88
CA SER A 126 -10.32 8.57 -7.41
C SER A 126 -9.55 7.72 -6.40
N TYR A 127 -8.60 6.93 -6.88
CA TYR A 127 -7.64 6.22 -6.04
C TYR A 127 -6.24 6.28 -6.61
N LYS A 128 -5.24 5.95 -5.79
CA LYS A 128 -3.86 5.80 -6.23
C LYS A 128 -3.22 4.57 -5.61
N LEU A 129 -2.52 3.79 -6.43
CA LEU A 129 -1.60 2.76 -5.96
C LEU A 129 -0.25 3.40 -5.63
N SER A 130 0.34 3.03 -4.51
CA SER A 130 1.69 3.45 -4.14
C SER A 130 2.45 2.33 -3.45
N PHE A 131 3.71 2.15 -3.82
CA PHE A 131 4.63 1.20 -3.21
C PHE A 131 5.79 1.95 -2.57
N ASN A 132 6.26 1.50 -1.39
CA ASN A 132 7.44 2.07 -0.73
C ASN A 132 7.36 3.59 -0.48
N ARG A 133 6.25 4.05 0.12
CA ARG A 133 6.02 5.47 0.42
C ARG A 133 5.64 5.70 1.88
N GLY A 134 5.96 6.90 2.39
CA GLY A 134 5.66 7.30 3.77
C GLY A 134 4.17 7.51 4.03
N ALA A 135 3.77 7.49 5.31
CA ALA A 135 2.37 7.46 5.75
C ALA A 135 1.54 8.72 5.43
N ALA A 136 2.16 9.85 5.07
CA ALA A 136 1.46 11.11 4.81
C ALA A 136 0.45 11.50 5.93
N GLY A 137 0.83 11.27 7.19
CA GLY A 137 -0.03 11.60 8.35
C GLY A 137 -1.09 10.54 8.70
N HIS A 138 -1.30 9.51 7.88
CA HIS A 138 -2.25 8.45 8.18
C HIS A 138 -1.77 7.57 9.35
N LYS A 139 -2.55 7.50 10.44
CA LYS A 139 -2.14 6.83 11.69
C LYS A 139 -2.00 5.32 11.56
N GLY A 140 -2.92 4.67 10.84
CA GLY A 140 -2.84 3.23 10.52
C GLY A 140 -1.56 2.87 9.78
N VAL A 141 -1.30 3.52 8.65
CA VAL A 141 -0.06 3.35 7.89
C VAL A 141 1.19 3.68 8.71
N THR A 142 1.16 4.71 9.55
CA THR A 142 2.27 5.03 10.47
C THR A 142 2.54 3.86 11.42
N SER A 143 1.48 3.28 11.99
CA SER A 143 1.55 2.10 12.84
C SER A 143 2.13 0.89 12.08
N ILE A 144 1.68 0.65 10.84
CA ILE A 144 2.17 -0.46 9.99
C ILE A 144 3.67 -0.31 9.71
N ILE A 145 4.11 0.86 9.24
CA ILE A 145 5.53 1.11 8.96
C ILE A 145 6.38 0.88 10.23
N LYS A 146 5.91 1.37 11.39
CA LYS A 146 6.60 1.20 12.67
C LYS A 146 6.76 -0.28 13.05
N HIS A 147 5.71 -1.09 12.93
CA HIS A 147 5.72 -2.49 13.39
C HIS A 147 6.36 -3.46 12.39
N LEU A 148 6.29 -3.15 11.09
CA LEU A 148 6.96 -3.93 10.05
C LEU A 148 8.43 -3.54 9.87
N GLY A 149 8.83 -2.34 10.30
CA GLY A 149 10.19 -1.83 10.11
C GLY A 149 10.52 -1.48 8.65
N THR A 150 9.52 -1.48 7.76
CA THR A 150 9.69 -1.26 6.33
C THR A 150 8.50 -0.48 5.76
N LYS A 151 8.72 0.12 4.60
CA LYS A 151 7.69 0.75 3.76
C LYS A 151 7.37 -0.10 2.52
N MET A 152 8.06 -1.23 2.34
CA MET A 152 8.00 -2.10 1.15
C MET A 152 6.69 -2.90 1.12
N PHE A 153 5.57 -2.20 1.02
CA PHE A 153 4.24 -2.77 0.81
C PHE A 153 3.43 -1.83 -0.08
N TRP A 154 2.43 -2.37 -0.74
CA TRP A 154 1.51 -1.62 -1.58
C TRP A 154 0.44 -0.94 -0.73
N ARG A 155 -0.03 0.21 -1.21
CA ARG A 155 -1.18 0.92 -0.65
C ARG A 155 -2.14 1.32 -1.74
N GLY A 156 -3.40 0.92 -1.60
CA GLY A 156 -4.53 1.45 -2.35
C GLY A 156 -5.12 2.62 -1.57
N ARG A 157 -4.76 3.82 -2.00
CA ARG A 157 -5.12 5.09 -1.35
C ARG A 157 -6.43 5.57 -1.98
N ILE A 158 -7.53 5.43 -1.25
CA ILE A 158 -8.89 5.77 -1.72
C ILE A 158 -9.17 7.22 -1.36
N GLY A 159 -9.48 8.04 -2.36
CA GLY A 159 -9.84 9.44 -2.15
C GLY A 159 -11.18 9.57 -1.45
N VAL A 160 -11.20 10.36 -0.37
CA VAL A 160 -12.41 10.53 0.47
C VAL A 160 -12.90 11.97 0.53
N ARG A 161 -12.14 12.91 -0.03
CA ARG A 161 -12.43 14.34 0.11
C ARG A 161 -12.90 14.92 -1.22
N ALA A 162 -14.11 15.46 -1.23
CA ALA A 162 -14.60 16.22 -2.38
C ALA A 162 -13.81 17.54 -2.56
N PRO A 163 -13.66 18.09 -3.78
CA PRO A 163 -12.84 19.27 -4.04
C PRO A 163 -13.20 20.52 -3.22
N GLU A 164 -14.46 20.65 -2.78
CA GLU A 164 -14.98 21.73 -1.97
C GLU A 164 -14.75 21.55 -0.46
N GLU A 165 -14.47 20.33 0.01
CA GLU A 165 -14.35 20.02 1.44
C GLU A 165 -13.03 20.53 2.02
N ARG A 166 -13.10 21.16 3.20
CA ARG A 166 -11.94 21.75 3.90
C ARG A 166 -11.82 21.19 5.32
N GLY A 167 -10.72 21.54 6.01
CA GLY A 167 -10.50 21.24 7.42
C GLY A 167 -9.59 20.03 7.69
N ARG A 168 -9.28 19.82 8.98
CA ARG A 168 -8.31 18.80 9.44
C ARG A 168 -8.71 17.39 8.99
N ALA A 169 -7.78 16.69 8.35
CA ALA A 169 -7.94 15.31 7.87
C ALA A 169 -8.48 14.38 8.97
N GLU A 170 -7.85 14.36 10.15
CA GLU A 170 -8.22 13.48 11.26
C GLU A 170 -9.69 13.59 11.69
N ARG A 171 -10.28 14.79 11.61
CA ARG A 171 -11.70 14.98 11.95
C ARG A 171 -12.60 14.60 10.80
N PHE A 172 -12.16 14.87 9.57
CA PHE A 172 -12.94 14.58 8.38
C PHE A 172 -13.14 13.08 8.21
N VAL A 173 -12.06 12.29 8.35
CA VAL A 173 -12.09 10.85 8.08
C VAL A 173 -13.02 10.10 9.04
N LEU A 174 -13.22 10.62 10.25
CA LEU A 174 -14.14 10.04 11.24
C LEU A 174 -15.62 10.38 11.00
N ARG A 175 -15.95 11.22 10.01
CA ARG A 175 -17.34 11.49 9.63
C ARG A 175 -17.94 10.26 8.93
N THR A 176 -19.24 10.08 9.12
CA THR A 176 -20.01 9.10 8.34
C THR A 176 -19.96 9.47 6.86
N VAL A 177 -19.80 8.45 6.01
CA VAL A 177 -19.92 8.58 4.55
C VAL A 177 -21.30 9.13 4.23
N ARG A 178 -21.34 10.19 3.44
CA ARG A 178 -22.61 10.80 3.01
C ARG A 178 -23.22 9.97 1.90
N GLU A 179 -24.55 9.96 1.82
CA GLU A 179 -25.27 9.22 0.78
C GLU A 179 -24.80 9.56 -0.64
N LYS A 180 -24.61 10.86 -0.93
CA LYS A 180 -24.10 11.33 -2.22
C LYS A 180 -22.69 10.85 -2.58
N ASP A 181 -21.91 10.41 -1.59
CA ASP A 181 -20.53 9.96 -1.77
C ASP A 181 -20.46 8.43 -1.98
N ASN A 182 -21.56 7.69 -1.82
CA ASN A 182 -21.59 6.23 -2.04
C ASN A 182 -21.27 5.86 -3.49
N SER A 183 -21.95 6.47 -4.47
CA SER A 183 -21.74 6.16 -5.89
C SER A 183 -20.30 6.42 -6.35
N PRO A 184 -19.66 7.57 -6.05
CA PRO A 184 -18.24 7.77 -6.37
C PRO A 184 -17.29 6.77 -5.69
N LEU A 185 -17.62 6.29 -4.49
CA LEU A 185 -16.81 5.27 -3.82
C LEU A 185 -16.98 3.90 -4.46
N GLU A 186 -18.20 3.53 -4.84
CA GLU A 186 -18.48 2.27 -5.54
C GLU A 186 -17.78 2.21 -6.90
N GLU A 187 -17.77 3.31 -7.66
CA GLU A 187 -17.00 3.42 -8.91
C GLU A 187 -15.50 3.18 -8.68
N VAL A 188 -14.95 3.69 -7.57
CA VAL A 188 -13.56 3.42 -7.18
C VAL A 188 -13.36 1.96 -6.79
N PHE A 189 -14.30 1.34 -6.08
CA PHE A 189 -14.20 -0.06 -5.69
C PHE A 189 -14.23 -0.98 -6.92
N GLN A 190 -15.10 -0.69 -7.88
CA GLN A 190 -15.14 -1.37 -9.17
C GLN A 190 -13.83 -1.17 -9.96
N SER A 191 -13.31 0.05 -10.01
CA SER A 191 -12.03 0.32 -10.69
C SER A 191 -10.83 -0.39 -10.03
N ILE A 192 -10.90 -0.65 -8.72
CA ILE A 192 -9.90 -1.46 -8.01
C ILE A 192 -10.10 -2.95 -8.34
N GLU A 193 -11.32 -3.45 -8.34
CA GLU A 193 -11.67 -4.81 -8.77
C GLU A 193 -11.12 -5.13 -10.16
N ASP A 194 -11.40 -4.27 -11.15
CA ASP A 194 -10.94 -4.43 -12.54
C ASP A 194 -9.41 -4.53 -12.64
N ALA A 195 -8.68 -3.76 -11.82
CA ALA A 195 -7.23 -3.80 -11.80
C ALA A 195 -6.66 -5.15 -11.32
N PHE A 196 -7.41 -5.91 -10.51
CA PHE A 196 -6.98 -7.23 -10.03
C PHE A 196 -7.50 -8.39 -10.87
N ILE A 197 -8.57 -8.19 -11.66
CA ILE A 197 -9.10 -9.20 -12.59
C ILE A 197 -8.32 -9.21 -13.91
N THR A 198 -7.89 -8.05 -14.41
CA THR A 198 -7.24 -7.91 -15.73
C THR A 198 -5.74 -8.21 -15.75
N THR A 199 -5.17 -8.53 -14.58
CA THR A 199 -3.73 -8.73 -14.35
C THR A 199 -3.37 -10.21 -14.31
#